data_AF-A0A9P6GUR5-F1
#
_entry.id   AF-A0A9P6GUR5-F1
#
_cell.length_a   1.000
_cell.length_b   1.000
_cell.length_c   1.000
_cell.angle_alpha   90.00
_cell.angle_beta   90.00
_cell.angle_gamma   90.00
#
_symmetry.space_group_name_H-M   'P 1'
#
loop_
_entity.id
_entity.type
_entity.pdbx_description
1 polymer ?
#
loop_
_entity_poly.entity_id
_entity_poly.type
_entity_poly.pdbx_seq_one_letter_code
_entity_poly.pdbx_strand_id
1 'polypeptide(L)'
;MAVIWGLDLKDMQWGKFKNSYMWNKEYHLRRTKFIVYQIAMIFCVVSESLGTAALSDYVDQQAFVAAHSPGPETATVHNNDYIGIASYNIFVGVYVATIFGSAFFFDLFWPERKEIPSVKLAWRICSVLACLFTLSCALASTVILATRSAYVTGTDAATASRLLAEYGGSPLRYRDNGRAVASVVFLWPGMVATFASTALLWHSLSHIDVHGPKSTHARTRDGISADVDAEKSVDGSADGIAPDTRVGGAEARSQVSA
;
A
#
# COMPACT_ATOMS: atom_id res chain seq x y z
N MET A 1 -17.30 -24.93 -14.10
CA MET A 1 -15.93 -24.36 -14.07
C MET A 1 -15.84 -23.42 -12.90
N ALA A 2 -14.68 -23.36 -12.25
CA ALA A 2 -14.56 -22.69 -10.96
C ALA A 2 -14.52 -21.16 -11.13
N VAL A 3 -15.66 -20.52 -10.91
CA VAL A 3 -15.75 -19.10 -10.60
C VAL A 3 -15.55 -19.00 -9.09
N ILE A 4 -14.42 -18.45 -8.66
CA ILE A 4 -14.14 -18.23 -7.24
C ILE A 4 -14.39 -16.76 -6.97
N TRP A 5 -15.38 -16.47 -6.12
CA TRP A 5 -15.69 -15.11 -5.63
C TRP A 5 -16.06 -14.12 -6.75
N GLY A 6 -16.71 -14.61 -7.82
CA GLY A 6 -17.10 -13.80 -8.97
C GLY A 6 -15.99 -13.50 -9.97
N LEU A 7 -14.80 -14.10 -9.79
CA LEU A 7 -13.66 -13.97 -10.68
C LEU A 7 -13.53 -15.25 -11.52
N ASP A 8 -13.54 -15.12 -12.85
CA ASP A 8 -13.34 -16.25 -13.74
C ASP A 8 -11.84 -16.59 -13.80
N LEU A 9 -11.46 -17.78 -13.35
CA LEU A 9 -10.08 -18.24 -13.38
C LEU A 9 -9.52 -18.39 -14.81
N LYS A 10 -10.37 -18.42 -15.84
CA LYS A 10 -9.94 -18.38 -17.25
C LYS A 10 -9.27 -17.08 -17.65
N ASP A 11 -9.56 -15.99 -16.95
CA ASP A 11 -8.95 -14.68 -17.20
C ASP A 11 -7.53 -14.56 -16.62
N MET A 12 -7.13 -15.51 -15.77
CA MET A 12 -5.76 -15.61 -15.25
C MET A 12 -4.87 -16.27 -16.31
N GLN A 13 -4.44 -15.46 -17.28
CA GLN A 13 -3.59 -15.91 -18.38
C GLN A 13 -2.19 -15.33 -18.23
N TRP A 14 -1.18 -16.20 -18.32
CA TRP A 14 0.23 -15.79 -18.35
C TRP A 14 0.56 -14.82 -19.50
N GLY A 15 -0.23 -14.86 -20.59
CA GLY A 15 -0.14 -13.91 -21.69
C GLY A 15 -0.46 -12.46 -21.31
N LYS A 16 -1.16 -12.20 -20.19
CA LYS A 16 -1.44 -10.85 -19.69
C LYS A 16 -0.18 -10.17 -19.09
N PHE A 17 0.87 -10.93 -18.78
CA PHE A 17 2.19 -10.38 -18.45
C PHE A 17 2.97 -9.89 -19.69
N LYS A 18 2.45 -10.07 -20.90
CA LYS A 18 3.11 -9.56 -22.11
C LYS A 18 3.17 -8.04 -22.06
N ASN A 19 4.33 -7.47 -22.42
CA ASN A 19 4.59 -6.03 -22.47
C ASN A 19 3.44 -5.24 -23.16
N SER A 20 2.94 -5.76 -24.28
CA SER A 20 1.84 -5.13 -25.03
C SER A 20 0.52 -4.99 -24.23
N TYR A 21 0.26 -5.88 -23.27
CA TYR A 21 -0.96 -5.86 -22.45
C TYR A 21 -0.79 -5.04 -21.16
N MET A 22 0.36 -5.19 -20.49
CA MET A 22 0.69 -4.44 -19.27
C MET A 22 0.79 -2.93 -19.54
N TRP A 23 1.32 -2.57 -20.71
CA TRP A 23 1.54 -1.19 -21.10
C TRP A 23 0.46 -0.67 -22.04
N ASN A 24 -0.75 -1.25 -22.10
CA ASN A 24 -1.83 -0.66 -22.90
C ASN A 24 -2.43 0.60 -22.23
N LYS A 25 -3.02 1.51 -23.02
CA LYS A 25 -3.76 2.71 -22.56
C LYS A 25 -5.27 2.46 -22.39
N GLU A 26 -5.73 1.22 -22.57
CA GLU A 26 -7.15 0.86 -22.49
C GLU A 26 -7.77 1.06 -21.10
N TYR A 27 -6.98 0.93 -20.03
CA TYR A 27 -7.45 0.97 -18.65
C TYR A 27 -6.89 2.17 -17.90
N HIS A 28 -7.72 2.80 -17.05
CA HIS A 28 -7.36 4.03 -16.34
C HIS A 28 -6.16 3.81 -15.40
N LEU A 29 -5.14 4.66 -15.55
CA LEU A 29 -3.89 4.67 -14.75
C LEU A 29 -3.12 3.33 -14.67
N ARG A 30 -3.37 2.35 -15.54
CA ARG A 30 -2.74 1.02 -15.48
C ARG A 30 -1.22 1.07 -15.39
N ARG A 31 -0.56 1.84 -16.26
CA ARG A 31 0.90 2.01 -16.29
C ARG A 31 1.43 2.68 -15.04
N THR A 32 0.75 3.75 -14.60
CA THR A 32 1.14 4.52 -13.42
C THR A 32 1.02 3.69 -12.15
N LYS A 33 -0.09 2.96 -11.99
CA LYS A 33 -0.29 2.01 -10.89
C LYS A 33 0.78 0.93 -10.90
N PHE A 34 1.08 0.36 -12.08
CA PHE A 34 2.12 -0.66 -12.19
C PHE A 34 3.48 -0.14 -11.72
N ILE A 35 3.93 1.01 -12.24
CA ILE A 35 5.23 1.58 -11.87
C ILE A 35 5.28 1.89 -10.37
N VAL A 36 4.27 2.61 -9.85
CA VAL A 36 4.33 3.12 -8.47
C VAL A 36 4.19 2.01 -7.44
N TYR A 37 3.34 0.99 -7.69
CA TYR A 37 3.22 -0.17 -6.80
C TYR A 37 4.51 -0.98 -6.79
N GLN A 38 5.13 -1.19 -7.96
CA GLN A 38 6.40 -1.92 -8.05
C GLN A 38 7.55 -1.17 -7.38
N ILE A 39 7.62 0.15 -7.53
CA ILE A 39 8.58 0.98 -6.79
C ILE A 39 8.41 0.77 -5.29
N ALA A 40 7.18 0.90 -4.76
CA ALA A 40 6.92 0.69 -3.34
C ALA A 40 7.39 -0.70 -2.88
N MET A 41 7.04 -1.74 -3.62
CA MET A 41 7.43 -3.12 -3.28
C MET A 41 8.94 -3.33 -3.33
N ILE A 42 9.63 -2.87 -4.38
CA ILE A 42 11.08 -3.06 -4.53
C ILE A 42 11.83 -2.36 -3.39
N PHE A 43 11.50 -1.10 -3.09
CA PHE A 43 12.16 -0.36 -2.01
C PHE A 43 11.93 -1.00 -0.64
N CYS A 44 10.71 -1.44 -0.34
CA CYS A 44 10.40 -2.14 0.90
C CYS A 44 11.09 -3.50 1.01
N VAL A 45 11.11 -4.31 -0.06
CA VAL A 45 11.76 -5.63 -0.08
C VAL A 45 13.29 -5.51 0.00
N VAL A 46 13.89 -4.53 -0.66
CA VAL A 46 15.34 -4.27 -0.55
C VAL A 46 15.69 -3.81 0.86
N SER A 47 14.89 -2.90 1.44
CA SER A 47 15.02 -2.48 2.84
C SER A 47 14.98 -3.70 3.77
N GLU A 48 13.96 -4.54 3.64
CA GLU A 48 13.80 -5.75 4.43
C GLU A 48 15.00 -6.69 4.27
N SER A 49 15.44 -6.97 3.04
CA SER A 49 16.54 -7.90 2.77
C SER A 49 17.85 -7.43 3.41
N LEU A 50 18.15 -6.13 3.33
CA LEU A 50 19.33 -5.53 3.94
C LEU A 50 19.25 -5.54 5.47
N GLY A 51 18.07 -5.27 6.03
CA GLY A 51 17.82 -5.35 7.47
C GLY A 51 17.97 -6.77 8.00
N THR A 52 17.46 -7.76 7.26
CA THR A 52 17.58 -9.18 7.59
C THR A 52 19.03 -9.67 7.49
N ALA A 53 19.81 -9.19 6.52
CA ALA A 53 21.23 -9.51 6.44
C ALA A 53 21.99 -9.03 7.68
N ALA A 54 21.77 -7.77 8.08
CA ALA A 54 22.35 -7.25 9.31
C ALA A 54 21.81 -7.95 10.58
N LEU A 55 20.55 -8.36 10.59
CA LEU A 55 19.97 -9.16 11.68
C LEU A 55 20.71 -10.49 11.84
N SER A 56 20.97 -11.20 10.74
CA SER A 56 21.75 -12.44 10.75
C SER A 56 23.14 -12.18 11.36
N ASP A 57 23.83 -11.14 10.90
CA ASP A 57 25.17 -10.82 11.41
C ASP A 57 25.17 -10.55 12.94
N TYR A 58 24.09 -9.96 13.48
CA TYR A 58 23.94 -9.71 14.92
C TYR A 58 23.59 -10.97 15.72
N VAL A 59 22.76 -11.86 15.17
CA VAL A 59 22.43 -13.15 15.79
C VAL A 59 23.65 -14.06 15.82
N ASP A 60 24.39 -14.11 14.71
CA ASP A 60 25.63 -14.89 14.58
C ASP A 60 26.72 -14.38 15.54
N GLN A 61 26.83 -13.05 15.72
CA GLN A 61 27.71 -12.45 16.71
C GLN A 61 27.36 -12.89 18.14
N GLN A 62 26.07 -12.88 18.48
CA GLN A 62 25.59 -13.31 19.80
C GLN A 62 25.89 -14.79 20.04
N ALA A 63 25.66 -15.65 19.04
CA ALA A 63 25.97 -17.07 19.10
C ALA A 63 27.49 -17.32 19.24
N PHE A 64 28.31 -16.58 18.49
CA PHE A 64 29.77 -16.68 18.53
C PHE A 64 30.32 -16.33 19.92
N VAL A 65 29.91 -15.18 20.48
CA VAL A 65 30.37 -14.72 21.79
C VAL A 65 29.95 -15.69 22.90
N ALA A 66 28.72 -16.21 22.85
CA ALA A 66 28.23 -17.19 23.82
C ALA A 66 29.01 -18.52 23.74
N ALA A 67 29.39 -18.96 22.53
CA ALA A 67 30.14 -20.19 22.33
C ALA A 67 31.62 -20.09 22.77
N HIS A 68 32.24 -18.91 22.67
CA HIS A 68 33.66 -18.71 22.95
C HIS A 68 33.97 -18.20 24.38
N SER A 69 32.95 -18.03 25.22
CA SER A 69 33.08 -17.78 26.66
C SER A 69 32.25 -18.75 27.50
N PRO A 70 32.59 -20.06 27.52
CA PRO A 70 31.96 -21.02 28.43
C PRO A 70 32.48 -20.81 29.86
N GLY A 71 31.64 -20.29 30.76
CA GLY A 71 31.98 -20.04 32.16
C GLY A 71 30.74 -19.76 33.03
N PRO A 72 30.90 -19.58 34.35
CA PRO A 72 29.80 -19.26 35.26
C PRO A 72 29.15 -17.90 34.96
N GLU A 73 29.85 -17.01 34.26
CA GLU A 73 29.30 -15.81 33.62
C GLU A 73 29.48 -15.96 32.10
N THR A 74 28.46 -16.48 31.41
CA THR A 74 28.47 -16.58 29.95
C THR A 74 28.38 -15.19 29.35
N ALA A 75 29.37 -14.81 28.52
CA ALA A 75 29.33 -13.55 27.80
C ALA A 75 28.11 -13.52 26.88
N THR A 76 27.28 -12.48 27.02
CA THR A 76 26.02 -12.33 26.28
C THR A 76 25.97 -10.98 25.60
N VAL A 77 25.69 -10.98 24.30
CA VAL A 77 25.48 -9.78 23.50
C VAL A 77 24.00 -9.42 23.53
N HIS A 78 23.68 -8.23 24.00
CA HIS A 78 22.32 -7.69 24.00
C HIS A 78 22.14 -6.80 22.78
N ASN A 79 21.36 -7.29 21.81
CA ASN A 79 21.05 -6.62 20.54
C ASN A 79 19.53 -6.54 20.28
N ASN A 80 18.71 -6.72 21.33
CA ASN A 80 17.25 -6.84 21.26
C ASN A 80 16.57 -5.67 20.54
N ASP A 81 17.12 -4.46 20.68
CA ASP A 81 16.59 -3.26 20.00
C ASP A 81 16.67 -3.41 18.49
N TYR A 82 17.79 -3.93 17.96
CA TYR A 82 17.96 -4.18 16.54
C TYR A 82 17.10 -5.36 16.08
N ILE A 83 17.09 -6.46 16.83
CA ILE A 83 16.27 -7.64 16.51
C ILE A 83 14.78 -7.26 16.41
N GLY A 84 14.28 -6.48 17.35
CA GLY A 84 12.89 -6.03 17.37
C GLY A 84 12.56 -5.19 16.13
N ILE A 85 13.39 -4.20 15.80
CA ILE A 85 13.10 -3.31 14.67
C ILE A 85 13.31 -3.98 13.31
N ALA A 86 14.30 -4.86 13.17
CA ALA A 86 14.51 -5.66 11.96
C ALA A 86 13.34 -6.63 11.72
N SER A 87 12.85 -7.29 12.78
CA SER A 87 11.66 -8.15 12.71
C SER A 87 10.41 -7.37 12.30
N TYR A 88 10.25 -6.15 12.83
CA TYR A 88 9.16 -5.28 12.42
C TYR A 88 9.28 -4.86 10.95
N ASN A 89 10.48 -4.54 10.46
CA ASN A 89 10.73 -4.21 9.06
C ASN A 89 10.35 -5.36 8.11
N ILE A 90 10.66 -6.62 8.47
CA ILE A 90 10.21 -7.82 7.74
C ILE A 90 8.69 -7.86 7.62
N PHE A 91 7.98 -7.70 8.75
CA PHE A 91 6.53 -7.68 8.75
C PHE A 91 5.97 -6.59 7.82
N VAL A 92 6.53 -5.38 7.89
CA VAL A 92 6.08 -4.26 7.07
C VAL A 92 6.35 -4.50 5.59
N GLY A 93 7.52 -5.01 5.23
CA GLY A 93 7.88 -5.37 3.84
C GLY A 93 6.90 -6.38 3.25
N VAL A 94 6.66 -7.48 3.95
CA VAL A 94 5.68 -8.52 3.55
C VAL A 94 4.26 -7.96 3.47
N TYR A 95 3.85 -7.10 4.40
CA TYR A 95 2.52 -6.50 4.39
C TYR A 95 2.32 -5.62 3.15
N VAL A 96 3.26 -4.72 2.85
CA VAL A 96 3.22 -3.84 1.67
C VAL A 96 3.20 -4.67 0.39
N ALA A 97 4.06 -5.69 0.28
CA ALA A 97 4.11 -6.58 -0.86
C ALA A 97 2.80 -7.36 -1.04
N THR A 98 2.18 -7.80 0.05
CA THR A 98 0.90 -8.51 0.01
C THR A 98 -0.21 -7.59 -0.49
N ILE A 99 -0.35 -6.38 0.06
CA ILE A 99 -1.44 -5.46 -0.31
C ILE A 99 -1.26 -4.91 -1.73
N PHE A 100 -0.12 -4.32 -2.07
CA PHE A 100 0.07 -3.72 -3.40
C PHE A 100 0.39 -4.75 -4.49
N GLY A 101 1.02 -5.87 -4.12
CA GLY A 101 1.24 -6.99 -5.04
C GLY A 101 -0.07 -7.65 -5.42
N SER A 102 -0.95 -7.91 -4.44
CA SER A 102 -2.30 -8.40 -4.77
C SER A 102 -3.09 -7.36 -5.57
N ALA A 103 -3.15 -6.09 -5.15
CA ALA A 103 -3.82 -5.04 -5.93
C ALA A 103 -3.35 -4.99 -7.39
N PHE A 104 -2.04 -5.15 -7.62
CA PHE A 104 -1.46 -5.28 -8.95
C PHE A 104 -1.99 -6.50 -9.71
N PHE A 105 -1.94 -7.70 -9.14
CA PHE A 105 -2.42 -8.92 -9.80
C PHE A 105 -3.91 -8.85 -10.10
N PHE A 106 -4.72 -8.32 -9.18
CA PHE A 106 -6.14 -8.13 -9.39
C PHE A 106 -6.42 -7.17 -10.55
N ASP A 107 -5.69 -6.05 -10.64
CA ASP A 107 -5.81 -5.08 -11.75
C ASP A 107 -5.31 -5.63 -13.09
N LEU A 108 -4.37 -6.57 -13.06
CA LEU A 108 -3.81 -7.21 -14.25
C LEU A 108 -4.71 -8.32 -14.80
N PHE A 109 -5.14 -9.25 -13.95
CA PHE A 109 -5.92 -10.41 -14.36
C PHE A 109 -7.39 -10.09 -14.58
N TRP A 110 -7.99 -9.29 -13.68
CA TRP A 110 -9.42 -8.97 -13.72
C TRP A 110 -9.64 -7.45 -13.71
N PRO A 111 -9.30 -6.76 -14.81
CA PRO A 111 -9.46 -5.32 -14.88
C PRO A 111 -10.93 -4.86 -14.89
N GLU A 112 -11.85 -5.72 -15.32
CA GLU A 112 -13.30 -5.41 -15.42
C GLU A 112 -14.12 -5.94 -14.24
N ARG A 113 -13.45 -6.37 -13.15
CA ARG A 113 -14.14 -6.91 -11.98
C ARG A 113 -15.10 -5.91 -11.36
N LYS A 114 -16.32 -6.36 -11.07
CA LYS A 114 -17.27 -5.64 -10.23
C LYS A 114 -17.00 -5.96 -8.77
N GLU A 115 -16.18 -5.14 -8.13
CA GLU A 115 -15.92 -5.30 -6.70
C GLU A 115 -17.12 -4.87 -5.85
N ILE A 116 -17.49 -5.72 -4.89
CA ILE A 116 -18.46 -5.39 -3.85
C ILE A 116 -17.92 -4.26 -2.93
N PRO A 117 -18.79 -3.39 -2.40
CA PRO A 117 -18.37 -2.25 -1.58
C PRO A 117 -17.47 -2.62 -0.38
N SER A 118 -17.74 -3.76 0.27
CA SER A 118 -16.96 -4.24 1.42
C SER A 118 -15.50 -4.54 1.06
N VAL A 119 -15.24 -5.05 -0.15
CA VAL A 119 -13.86 -5.32 -0.62
C VAL A 119 -13.14 -4.00 -0.92
N LYS A 120 -13.83 -3.02 -1.51
CA LYS A 120 -13.27 -1.67 -1.71
C LYS A 120 -12.93 -0.99 -0.38
N LEU A 121 -13.78 -1.17 0.63
CA LEU A 121 -13.51 -0.67 1.97
C LEU A 121 -12.28 -1.36 2.59
N ALA A 122 -12.17 -2.68 2.45
CA ALA A 122 -11.01 -3.44 2.91
C ALA A 122 -9.71 -2.95 2.24
N TRP A 123 -9.72 -2.72 0.92
CA TRP A 123 -8.58 -2.14 0.20
C TRP A 123 -8.18 -0.77 0.77
N ARG A 124 -9.15 0.11 1.03
CA ARG A 124 -8.89 1.43 1.61
C ARG A 124 -8.27 1.30 3.01
N ILE A 125 -8.85 0.48 3.89
CA ILE A 125 -8.33 0.26 5.24
C ILE A 125 -6.91 -0.31 5.20
N CYS A 126 -6.68 -1.38 4.44
CA CYS A 126 -5.37 -2.03 4.33
C CYS A 126 -4.31 -1.08 3.74
N SER A 127 -4.67 -0.26 2.76
CA SER A 127 -3.74 0.73 2.19
C SER A 127 -3.33 1.81 3.19
N VAL A 128 -4.26 2.25 4.07
CA VAL A 128 -3.94 3.18 5.16
C VAL A 128 -3.07 2.52 6.21
N LEU A 129 -3.36 1.28 6.59
CA LEU A 129 -2.51 0.51 7.50
C LEU A 129 -1.10 0.32 6.94
N ALA A 130 -0.96 0.07 5.63
CA ALA A 130 0.35 -0.01 4.97
C ALA A 130 1.12 1.31 5.11
N CYS A 131 0.45 2.45 4.96
CA CYS A 131 1.04 3.78 5.17
C CYS A 131 1.49 3.97 6.62
N LEU A 132 0.63 3.62 7.59
CA LEU A 132 0.94 3.76 9.01
C LEU A 132 2.12 2.88 9.42
N PHE A 133 2.13 1.61 9.00
CA PHE A 133 3.19 0.67 9.32
C PHE A 133 4.54 1.02 8.67
N THR A 134 4.52 1.47 7.41
CA THR A 134 5.76 1.92 6.74
C THR A 134 6.32 3.18 7.38
N LEU A 135 5.47 4.14 7.76
CA LEU A 135 5.90 5.35 8.45
C LEU A 135 6.45 5.04 9.85
N SER A 136 5.73 4.26 10.66
CA SER A 136 6.19 3.89 12.01
C SER A 136 7.49 3.09 11.94
N CYS A 137 7.63 2.18 10.97
CA CYS A 137 8.86 1.41 10.78
C CYS A 137 10.02 2.31 10.34
N ALA A 138 9.82 3.24 9.41
CA ALA A 138 10.84 4.19 8.98
C ALA A 138 11.34 5.06 10.15
N LEU A 139 10.42 5.58 10.96
CA LEU A 139 10.74 6.39 12.13
C LEU A 139 11.46 5.57 13.21
N ALA A 140 10.90 4.44 13.61
CA ALA A 140 11.48 3.59 14.65
C ALA A 140 12.87 3.06 14.24
N SER A 141 13.04 2.64 12.99
CA SER A 141 14.34 2.21 12.46
C SER A 141 15.35 3.35 12.47
N THR A 142 14.96 4.55 12.05
CA THR A 142 15.83 5.72 12.08
C THR A 142 16.28 6.03 13.51
N VAL A 143 15.35 6.04 14.48
CA VAL A 143 15.66 6.34 15.89
C VAL A 143 16.56 5.27 16.50
N ILE A 144 16.22 3.99 16.33
CA ILE A 144 16.98 2.88 16.93
C ILE A 144 18.38 2.82 16.35
N LEU A 145 18.54 2.92 15.02
CA LEU A 145 19.88 2.91 14.42
C LEU A 145 20.72 4.10 14.85
N ALA A 146 20.12 5.29 14.93
CA ALA A 146 20.85 6.51 15.29
C ALA A 146 21.27 6.56 16.76
N THR A 147 20.42 6.06 17.67
CA THR A 147 20.57 6.30 19.12
C THR A 147 21.01 5.09 19.93
N ARG A 148 20.75 3.87 19.46
CA ARG A 148 20.98 2.64 20.22
C ARG A 148 22.25 1.92 19.78
N SER A 149 22.70 1.02 20.64
CA SER A 149 23.87 0.17 20.41
C SER A 149 23.70 -1.14 21.17
N ALA A 150 24.24 -2.21 20.62
CA ALA A 150 24.43 -3.46 21.34
C ALA A 150 25.49 -3.30 22.44
N TYR A 151 25.36 -4.11 23.49
CA TYR A 151 26.31 -4.15 24.60
C TYR A 151 26.53 -5.59 25.07
N VAL A 152 27.66 -5.85 25.71
CA VAL A 152 28.05 -7.18 26.18
C VAL A 152 28.02 -7.20 27.70
N THR A 153 27.46 -8.26 28.30
CA THR A 153 27.45 -8.51 29.74
C THR A 153 28.01 -9.90 30.07
N GLY A 154 28.39 -10.14 31.33
CA GLY A 154 28.91 -11.44 31.77
C GLY A 154 30.39 -11.67 31.44
N THR A 155 31.15 -10.60 31.17
CA THR A 155 32.60 -10.65 31.00
C THR A 155 33.21 -9.26 31.19
N ASP A 156 34.54 -9.19 31.37
CA ASP A 156 35.27 -7.93 31.45
C ASP A 156 35.40 -7.24 30.08
N ALA A 157 35.65 -5.93 30.09
CA ALA A 157 35.70 -5.13 28.87
C ALA A 157 36.83 -5.56 27.90
N ALA A 158 37.94 -6.10 28.39
CA ALA A 158 39.05 -6.54 27.54
C ALA A 158 38.71 -7.86 26.83
N THR A 159 38.11 -8.81 27.54
CA THR A 159 37.62 -10.06 26.96
C THR A 159 36.50 -9.82 25.96
N ALA A 160 35.53 -8.95 26.27
CA ALA A 160 34.47 -8.56 25.34
C ALA A 160 35.07 -7.96 24.05
N SER A 161 36.00 -7.01 24.19
CA SER A 161 36.65 -6.36 23.03
C SER A 161 37.42 -7.35 22.16
N ARG A 162 38.12 -8.32 22.79
CA ARG A 162 38.83 -9.39 22.08
C ARG A 162 37.87 -10.27 21.28
N LEU A 163 36.79 -10.76 21.90
CA LEU A 163 35.81 -11.63 21.24
C LEU A 163 35.10 -10.93 20.08
N LEU A 164 34.78 -9.65 20.25
CA LEU A 164 34.18 -8.83 19.20
C LEU A 164 35.15 -8.59 18.04
N ALA A 165 36.44 -8.38 18.32
CA ALA A 165 37.48 -8.23 17.31
C ALA A 165 37.74 -9.56 16.56
N GLU A 166 37.67 -10.69 17.26
CA GLU A 166 37.84 -12.03 16.68
C GLU A 166 36.69 -12.42 15.76
N TYR A 167 35.46 -12.03 16.09
CA TYR A 167 34.30 -12.22 15.22
C TYR A 167 34.37 -11.34 13.95
N GLY A 168 34.81 -10.08 14.09
CA GLY A 168 35.07 -9.17 12.96
C GLY A 168 33.85 -8.72 12.14
N GLY A 169 32.63 -9.15 12.46
CA GLY A 169 31.45 -8.92 11.62
C GLY A 169 30.65 -7.65 11.91
N SER A 170 30.10 -7.51 13.12
CA SER A 170 29.04 -6.52 13.41
C SER A 170 29.47 -5.45 14.42
N PRO A 171 29.37 -4.15 14.09
CA PRO A 171 29.66 -3.08 15.04
C PRO A 171 28.57 -3.01 16.10
N LEU A 172 28.98 -2.73 17.34
CA LEU A 172 28.04 -2.56 18.46
C LEU A 172 27.10 -1.38 18.25
N ARG A 173 27.59 -0.29 17.66
CA ARG A 173 26.77 0.87 17.30
C ARG A 173 26.04 0.58 15.99
N TYR A 174 24.71 0.55 16.03
CA TYR A 174 23.91 0.17 14.86
C TYR A 174 24.09 1.10 13.66
N ARG A 175 24.31 2.40 13.88
CA ARG A 175 24.61 3.38 12.81
C ARG A 175 25.91 3.10 12.03
N ASP A 176 26.83 2.32 12.60
CA ASP A 176 28.10 2.01 11.94
C ASP A 176 27.96 0.76 11.05
N ASN A 177 26.82 0.03 11.14
CA ASN A 177 26.50 -1.07 10.24
C ASN A 177 25.93 -0.53 8.93
N GLY A 178 26.72 -0.56 7.87
CA GLY A 178 26.34 -0.06 6.55
C GLY A 178 25.08 -0.74 5.95
N ARG A 179 24.86 -2.03 6.24
CA ARG A 179 23.66 -2.75 5.77
C ARG A 179 22.41 -2.26 6.50
N ALA A 180 22.51 -2.05 7.81
CA ALA A 180 21.43 -1.48 8.61
C ALA A 180 21.08 -0.06 8.14
N VAL A 181 22.09 0.80 7.91
CA VAL A 181 21.86 2.16 7.41
C VAL A 181 21.22 2.14 6.03
N ALA A 182 21.74 1.31 5.12
CA ALA A 182 21.19 1.16 3.78
C ALA A 182 19.72 0.71 3.84
N SER A 183 19.37 -0.24 4.70
CA SER A 183 17.98 -0.66 4.93
C SER A 183 17.05 0.54 5.20
N VAL A 184 17.41 1.42 6.14
CA VAL A 184 16.63 2.63 6.43
C VAL A 184 16.57 3.61 5.26
N VAL A 185 17.69 3.78 4.54
CA VAL A 185 17.75 4.67 3.37
C VAL A 185 16.80 4.20 2.27
N PHE A 186 16.67 2.88 2.03
CA PHE A 186 15.70 2.34 1.07
C PHE A 186 14.26 2.37 1.61
N LEU A 187 14.06 2.29 2.92
CA LEU A 187 12.74 2.32 3.55
C LEU A 187 12.03 3.66 3.38
N TRP A 188 12.75 4.79 3.44
CA TRP A 188 12.17 6.13 3.29
C TRP A 188 11.52 6.37 1.92
N PRO A 189 12.20 6.14 0.78
CA PRO A 189 11.57 6.15 -0.55
C PRO A 189 10.45 5.13 -0.67
N GLY A 190 10.59 3.94 -0.05
CA GLY A 190 9.53 2.93 0.00
C GLY A 190 8.26 3.43 0.67
N MET A 191 8.38 4.19 1.78
CA MET A 191 7.27 4.83 2.47
C MET A 191 6.59 5.90 1.59
N VAL A 192 7.36 6.76 0.93
CA VAL A 192 6.81 7.76 0.00
C VAL A 192 6.05 7.09 -1.16
N ALA A 193 6.63 6.05 -1.74
CA ALA A 193 5.99 5.27 -2.80
C ALA A 193 4.74 4.52 -2.30
N THR A 194 4.73 4.10 -1.03
CA THR A 194 3.55 3.49 -0.39
C THR A 194 2.41 4.51 -0.27
N PHE A 195 2.69 5.75 0.12
CA PHE A 195 1.68 6.82 0.17
C PHE A 195 1.14 7.14 -1.22
N ALA A 196 2.02 7.25 -2.21
CA ALA A 196 1.63 7.47 -3.59
C ALA A 196 0.78 6.30 -4.13
N SER A 197 1.12 5.06 -3.78
CA SER A 197 0.36 3.86 -4.14
C SER A 197 -1.03 3.88 -3.54
N THR A 198 -1.17 4.27 -2.27
CA THR A 198 -2.48 4.43 -1.60
C THR A 198 -3.33 5.49 -2.29
N ALA A 199 -2.77 6.67 -2.57
CA ALA A 199 -3.49 7.73 -3.27
C ALA A 199 -3.98 7.27 -4.66
N LEU A 200 -3.12 6.56 -5.41
CA LEU A 200 -3.49 6.01 -6.71
C LEU A 200 -4.55 4.92 -6.62
N LEU A 201 -4.48 4.06 -5.61
CA LEU A 201 -5.50 3.04 -5.37
C LEU A 201 -6.86 3.68 -5.13
N TRP A 202 -6.90 4.72 -4.29
CA TRP A 202 -8.14 5.42 -3.96
C TRP A 202 -8.71 6.16 -5.17
N HIS A 203 -7.87 6.86 -5.92
CA HIS A 203 -8.28 7.52 -7.16
C HIS A 203 -8.77 6.51 -8.21
N SER A 204 -8.13 5.35 -8.30
CA SER A 204 -8.58 4.27 -9.19
C SER A 204 -9.94 3.73 -8.77
N LEU A 205 -10.17 3.52 -7.47
CA LEU A 205 -11.47 3.06 -6.97
C LEU A 205 -12.57 4.07 -7.25
N SER A 206 -12.33 5.37 -6.99
CA SER A 206 -13.32 6.42 -7.29
C SER A 206 -13.59 6.56 -8.79
N HIS A 207 -12.58 6.40 -9.65
CA HIS A 207 -12.79 6.41 -11.10
C HIS A 207 -13.62 5.20 -11.55
N ILE A 208 -13.34 4.01 -11.01
CA ILE A 208 -14.10 2.78 -11.32
C ILE A 208 -15.56 2.93 -10.88
N ASP A 209 -15.81 3.54 -9.72
CA ASP A 209 -17.16 3.78 -9.20
C ASP A 209 -18.00 4.67 -10.11
N VAL A 210 -17.40 5.69 -10.74
CA VAL A 210 -18.11 6.69 -11.56
C VAL A 210 -18.16 6.33 -13.05
N HIS A 211 -17.08 5.78 -13.59
CA HIS A 211 -16.88 5.65 -15.04
C HIS A 211 -16.61 4.22 -15.51
N GLY A 212 -16.53 3.27 -14.59
CA GLY A 212 -16.02 1.93 -14.88
C GLY A 212 -14.49 1.89 -15.09
N PRO A 213 -13.97 0.70 -15.44
CA PRO A 213 -12.52 0.42 -15.46
C PRO A 213 -11.76 0.95 -16.69
N LYS A 214 -12.49 1.31 -17.75
CA LYS A 214 -11.90 1.77 -19.02
C LYS A 214 -11.40 3.22 -18.90
N SER A 215 -10.30 3.52 -19.59
CA SER A 215 -9.78 4.90 -19.68
C SER A 215 -10.72 5.78 -20.49
N THR A 216 -10.66 7.11 -20.28
CA THR A 216 -11.47 8.09 -21.02
C THR A 216 -11.32 7.91 -22.54
N HIS A 217 -10.08 7.71 -23.02
CA HIS A 217 -9.82 7.48 -24.45
C HIS A 217 -10.46 6.18 -24.97
N ALA A 218 -10.45 5.11 -24.18
CA ALA A 218 -11.10 3.86 -24.57
C ALA A 218 -12.63 3.99 -24.54
N ARG A 219 -13.18 4.71 -23.57
CA ARG A 219 -14.63 4.99 -23.50
C ARG A 219 -15.12 5.82 -24.68
N THR A 220 -14.36 6.86 -25.07
CA THR A 220 -14.70 7.69 -26.23
C THR A 220 -14.55 6.93 -27.54
N ARG A 221 -13.53 6.09 -27.68
CA ARG A 221 -13.36 5.20 -28.85
C ARG A 221 -14.49 4.18 -28.96
N ASP A 222 -14.89 3.59 -27.85
CA ASP A 222 -15.91 2.53 -27.80
C ASP A 222 -17.35 3.10 -27.76
N GLY A 223 -17.54 4.43 -27.88
CA GLY A 223 -18.85 5.09 -27.92
C GLY A 223 -19.60 5.17 -26.58
N ILE A 224 -19.05 4.62 -25.50
CA ILE A 224 -19.68 4.51 -24.16
C ILE A 224 -19.83 5.89 -23.48
N SER A 225 -19.13 6.92 -23.95
CA SER A 225 -19.22 8.28 -23.42
C SER A 225 -20.58 8.96 -23.69
N ALA A 226 -21.32 8.56 -24.73
CA ALA A 226 -22.55 9.24 -25.12
C ALA A 226 -23.76 8.91 -24.21
N ASP A 227 -23.82 7.69 -23.65
CA ASP A 227 -24.99 7.25 -22.87
C ASP A 227 -24.97 7.76 -21.42
N VAL A 228 -23.80 7.92 -20.79
CA VAL A 228 -23.70 8.34 -19.37
C VAL A 228 -24.05 9.81 -19.18
N ASP A 229 -23.76 10.66 -20.17
CA ASP A 229 -24.13 12.08 -20.15
C ASP A 229 -25.60 12.30 -20.54
N ALA A 230 -26.18 11.40 -21.36
CA ALA A 230 -27.60 11.43 -21.70
C ALA A 230 -28.49 11.05 -20.50
N GLU A 231 -28.12 10.03 -19.73
CA GLU A 231 -28.89 9.55 -18.57
C GLU A 231 -28.94 10.60 -17.44
N LYS A 232 -27.91 11.45 -17.32
CA LYS A 232 -27.87 12.53 -16.32
C LYS A 232 -28.66 13.78 -16.69
N SER A 233 -29.10 13.90 -17.95
CA SER A 233 -29.79 15.08 -18.46
C SER A 233 -31.33 15.03 -18.36
N VAL A 234 -31.91 13.89 -17.97
CA VAL A 234 -33.37 13.68 -17.98
C VAL A 234 -34.04 13.90 -16.62
N ASP A 235 -33.31 13.86 -15.49
CA ASP A 235 -33.88 14.03 -14.14
C ASP A 235 -33.94 15.50 -13.64
N GLY A 236 -33.79 16.48 -14.55
CA GLY A 236 -33.67 17.89 -14.20
C GLY A 236 -34.81 18.81 -14.64
N SER A 237 -35.97 18.29 -15.08
CA SER A 237 -37.09 19.16 -15.48
C SER A 237 -38.45 18.51 -15.21
N ALA A 238 -38.95 18.73 -13.99
CA ALA A 238 -40.38 18.87 -13.74
C ALA A 238 -40.61 19.69 -12.45
N ASP A 239 -41.59 20.59 -12.56
CA ASP A 239 -42.25 21.41 -11.52
C ASP A 239 -41.50 22.61 -10.95
N GLY A 240 -41.98 23.85 -11.04
CA GLY A 240 -43.20 24.41 -11.63
C GLY A 240 -43.25 25.91 -11.29
N ILE A 241 -44.09 26.67 -12.00
CA ILE A 241 -44.83 27.88 -11.56
C ILE A 241 -45.72 28.28 -12.74
N ALA A 242 -47.01 27.93 -12.65
CA ALA A 242 -48.08 28.60 -13.39
C ALA A 242 -48.83 29.48 -12.38
N PRO A 243 -49.10 30.77 -12.67
CA PRO A 243 -49.86 31.60 -11.76
C PRO A 243 -51.37 31.39 -11.95
N ASP A 244 -52.02 30.99 -10.86
CA ASP A 244 -53.47 30.91 -10.68
C ASP A 244 -54.00 32.30 -10.27
N THR A 245 -54.76 32.95 -11.14
CA THR A 245 -55.52 34.17 -10.81
C THR A 245 -56.98 33.80 -10.57
N ARG A 246 -57.35 33.72 -9.29
CA ARG A 246 -58.74 33.67 -8.82
C ARG A 246 -59.45 34.99 -9.13
N VAL A 247 -60.55 34.93 -9.87
CA VAL A 247 -61.64 35.91 -9.81
C VAL A 247 -62.88 35.17 -9.34
N GLY A 248 -63.35 35.53 -8.13
CA GLY A 248 -64.58 35.01 -7.54
C GLY A 248 -65.80 35.79 -8.00
N GLY A 249 -66.97 35.18 -7.79
CA GLY A 249 -68.25 35.88 -7.76
C GLY A 249 -69.30 35.31 -8.71
N ALA A 250 -70.00 34.26 -8.25
CA ALA A 250 -71.31 33.91 -8.76
C ALA A 250 -72.36 34.39 -7.75
N GLU A 251 -73.22 35.33 -8.16
CA GLU A 251 -74.54 35.53 -7.55
C GLU A 251 -75.54 35.88 -8.66
N ALA A 252 -76.69 35.23 -8.59
CA ALA A 252 -77.76 35.27 -9.57
C ALA A 252 -78.88 36.23 -9.13
N ARG A 253 -79.52 36.94 -10.09
CA ARG A 253 -80.98 36.96 -10.34
C ARG A 253 -81.45 38.15 -11.20
N SER A 254 -82.26 37.81 -12.21
CA SER A 254 -83.57 38.40 -12.53
C SER A 254 -83.71 39.73 -13.29
N GLN A 255 -84.11 39.58 -14.56
CA GLN A 255 -85.27 40.20 -15.26
C GLN A 255 -85.32 41.67 -15.73
N VAL A 256 -85.58 41.76 -17.05
CA VAL A 256 -86.63 42.52 -17.76
C VAL A 256 -86.25 43.82 -18.51
N SER A 257 -86.72 43.78 -19.77
CA SER A 257 -86.86 44.78 -20.84
C SER A 257 -87.57 46.09 -20.45
N ALA A 258 -87.18 47.13 -21.20
CA ALA A 258 -87.82 48.43 -21.43
C ALA A 258 -87.65 49.52 -20.35
#